data_AF-A0AAD6Q1Y4-F1
#
_entry.id   AF-A0AAD6Q1Y4-F1
#
_cell.length_a   1.000
_cell.length_b   1.000
_cell.length_c   1.000
_cell.angle_alpha   90.00
_cell.angle_beta   90.00
_cell.angle_gamma   90.00
#
_symmetry.space_group_name_H-M   'P 1'
#
loop_
_entity.id
_entity.type
_entity.pdbx_description
1 polymer ?
#
loop_
_entity_poly.entity_id
_entity_poly.type
_entity_poly.pdbx_seq_one_letter_code
_entity_poly.pdbx_strand_id
1 'polypeptide(L)'
;MSSLVLRFAKLLRAPSPVIMPTSSLGVGLQRSLRSCYSTVSFNSDNEEGRNDKVEEEFDDLLGDRRESRFQGVDPRKGWEFRGVHRAIICGKVGQSPVQKILRNGRTVTIFTVGTGGMFDQRIIGSKDLPKPAQWHRIAVHNDSLGAYAVQQLAKNSSVYVEGDIEIRVYNDSISGEVKNIPEICVRRDGKIRLIRSGESISNISFEDLNTAQGHCLFLVGQYASWIGISDNAMQCSLHLAVRLLPSLGLFPLLFLNSRVKMMFLVVFLLTLLSHVPALDACPKCGNMLVPYPLSTSDNCGNPRYRIYCNNGALEFLSAQGLYYRILSINPSAYKLVIRPPLIGKDTCYSSDLAEGGLRLDENLPFNISVRNTVMLFNCSDNLLLSPLNCSSTSYCRQYEEIEEGSACKGTLCCHFLKDASMTSHMIRVRVGGCTAYTSVVDIKPADPVGKWNYGIELQWMPPF
;
A
#
# COMPACT_ATOMS: atom_id res chain seq x y z
N MET A 1 50.56 25.06 40.33
CA MET A 1 50.45 26.20 41.27
C MET A 1 49.34 27.09 40.72
N SER A 2 48.08 26.88 41.16
CA SER A 2 47.35 27.76 42.12
C SER A 2 47.24 29.21 41.61
N SER A 3 46.10 29.90 41.56
CA SER A 3 44.85 29.78 42.30
C SER A 3 43.82 30.77 41.72
N LEU A 4 42.58 30.34 41.85
CA LEU A 4 41.27 31.00 41.77
C LEU A 4 41.12 32.40 42.44
N VAL A 5 40.31 33.25 41.79
CA VAL A 5 39.05 33.91 42.29
C VAL A 5 39.11 34.81 43.54
N LEU A 6 38.57 36.04 43.45
CA LEU A 6 37.37 36.51 44.20
C LEU A 6 36.92 37.98 43.91
N ARG A 7 35.60 38.10 43.64
CA ARG A 7 34.58 39.10 44.09
C ARG A 7 34.69 40.62 43.82
N PHE A 8 33.63 41.16 43.20
CA PHE A 8 32.99 42.48 43.47
C PHE A 8 31.46 42.33 43.18
N ALA A 9 30.55 42.43 44.16
CA ALA A 9 29.85 43.62 44.75
C ALA A 9 28.49 43.95 44.06
N LYS A 10 27.34 43.61 44.71
CA LYS A 10 26.33 44.50 45.36
C LYS A 10 25.47 45.30 44.36
N LEU A 11 24.12 45.18 44.27
CA LEU A 11 23.11 45.53 45.28
C LEU A 11 21.67 45.14 44.84
N LEU A 12 20.81 44.83 45.84
CA LEU A 12 19.33 44.86 45.87
C LEU A 12 18.49 43.77 45.14
N ARG A 13 18.12 42.68 45.86
CA ARG A 13 16.80 42.01 45.76
C ARG A 13 16.58 41.03 46.92
N ALA A 14 15.41 41.11 47.55
CA ALA A 14 14.85 40.12 48.49
C ALA A 14 13.31 40.30 48.54
N PRO A 15 12.52 39.38 49.13
CA PRO A 15 12.41 37.96 48.79
C PRO A 15 10.93 37.46 48.73
N SER A 16 10.77 36.18 48.41
CA SER A 16 9.53 35.37 48.39
C SER A 16 8.75 35.30 49.72
N PRO A 17 7.51 34.75 49.69
CA PRO A 17 7.16 33.57 50.53
C PRO A 17 6.35 32.54 49.70
N VAL A 18 6.59 31.21 49.70
CA VAL A 18 6.42 30.14 50.72
C VAL A 18 5.04 30.11 51.40
N ILE A 19 4.12 29.25 50.91
CA ILE A 19 3.05 28.57 51.69
C ILE A 19 2.80 27.16 51.11
N MET A 20 2.56 26.20 52.01
CA MET A 20 2.27 24.77 51.84
C MET A 20 0.88 24.46 51.24
N PRO A 21 0.60 23.18 50.87
CA PRO A 21 -0.75 22.64 50.90
C PRO A 21 -0.88 21.45 51.87
N THR A 22 -1.94 21.48 52.69
CA THR A 22 -2.45 20.35 53.48
C THR A 22 -3.79 19.86 52.91
N SER A 23 -3.78 18.58 52.50
CA SER A 23 -4.79 17.52 52.61
C SER A 23 -6.21 17.60 52.00
N SER A 24 -6.58 16.42 51.46
CA SER A 24 -7.89 15.87 51.04
C SER A 24 -8.36 16.28 49.63
N LEU A 25 -8.67 15.40 48.66
CA LEU A 25 -8.90 13.95 48.61
C LEU A 25 -8.20 13.39 47.36
N GLY A 26 -7.57 12.22 47.49
CA GLY A 26 -6.97 11.48 46.39
C GLY A 26 -7.85 10.32 45.91
N VAL A 27 -7.80 10.03 44.62
CA VAL A 27 -7.95 8.66 44.09
C VAL A 27 -6.88 8.50 43.01
N GLY A 28 -5.88 7.68 43.33
CA GLY A 28 -4.76 7.34 42.46
C GLY A 28 -5.07 6.18 41.53
N LEU A 29 -4.33 6.16 40.42
CA LEU A 29 -4.09 5.02 39.54
C LEU A 29 -3.48 3.85 40.34
N GLN A 30 -3.95 2.61 40.15
CA GLN A 30 -3.03 1.51 39.76
C GLN A 30 -3.78 0.26 39.29
N ARG A 31 -3.28 -0.30 38.18
CA ARG A 31 -3.50 -1.67 37.72
C ARG A 31 -3.13 -2.68 38.82
N SER A 32 -3.95 -3.71 38.98
CA SER A 32 -3.47 -5.05 39.35
C SER A 32 -4.39 -6.13 38.75
N LEU A 33 -3.75 -7.10 38.11
CA LEU A 33 -4.34 -8.35 37.62
C LEU A 33 -4.64 -9.27 38.80
N ARG A 34 -5.79 -9.94 38.80
CA ARG A 34 -5.85 -11.41 38.99
C ARG A 34 -7.16 -11.99 38.46
N SER A 35 -6.97 -12.96 37.58
CA SER A 35 -7.92 -14.01 37.21
C SER A 35 -8.25 -14.87 38.42
N CYS A 36 -9.50 -15.36 38.50
CA CYS A 36 -9.78 -16.75 38.83
C CYS A 36 -11.09 -17.20 38.13
N TYR A 37 -10.96 -18.27 37.37
CA TYR A 37 -11.98 -19.31 37.10
C TYR A 37 -12.58 -19.80 38.45
N SER A 38 -13.76 -20.39 38.60
CA SER A 38 -14.78 -20.93 37.69
C SER A 38 -16.01 -21.38 38.52
N THR A 39 -17.09 -21.73 37.81
CA THR A 39 -18.11 -22.72 38.17
C THR A 39 -19.17 -22.39 39.22
N VAL A 40 -20.38 -22.89 38.95
CA VAL A 40 -21.69 -22.48 39.47
C VAL A 40 -22.03 -23.25 40.76
N SER A 41 -22.61 -22.56 41.75
CA SER A 41 -23.86 -22.90 42.48
C SER A 41 -23.79 -22.80 44.01
N PHE A 42 -24.76 -22.03 44.54
CA PHE A 42 -25.42 -22.07 45.85
C PHE A 42 -24.63 -21.84 47.15
N ASN A 43 -25.02 -20.76 47.83
CA ASN A 43 -24.67 -20.38 49.21
C ASN A 43 -25.37 -21.28 50.24
N SER A 44 -24.65 -21.59 51.32
CA SER A 44 -25.19 -21.84 52.66
C SER A 44 -24.13 -21.40 53.68
N ASP A 45 -24.60 -20.77 54.75
CA ASP A 45 -23.88 -19.92 55.70
C ASP A 45 -22.95 -20.63 56.71
N ASN A 46 -22.12 -19.79 57.35
CA ASN A 46 -21.68 -19.81 58.77
C ASN A 46 -20.19 -20.04 59.11
N GLU A 47 -19.63 -18.94 59.64
CA GLU A 47 -18.80 -18.70 60.84
C GLU A 47 -17.51 -19.47 61.19
N GLU A 48 -16.51 -18.61 61.49
CA GLU A 48 -15.45 -18.64 62.52
C GLU A 48 -14.48 -19.83 62.66
N GLY A 49 -13.17 -19.53 62.66
CA GLY A 49 -12.15 -20.46 63.14
C GLY A 49 -10.70 -20.15 62.78
N ARG A 50 -10.06 -19.36 63.65
CA ARG A 50 -8.65 -19.04 63.91
C ARG A 50 -7.54 -20.12 63.64
N ASN A 51 -6.30 -19.62 63.48
CA ASN A 51 -4.96 -20.25 63.69
C ASN A 51 -4.47 -21.25 62.61
N ASP A 52 -3.19 -21.42 62.26
CA ASP A 52 -1.88 -20.86 62.64
C ASP A 52 -0.85 -21.20 61.53
N LYS A 53 0.35 -20.62 61.63
CA LYS A 53 1.52 -20.69 60.71
C LYS A 53 2.28 -22.03 60.71
N VAL A 54 3.31 -22.07 59.83
CA VAL A 54 4.57 -22.88 59.80
C VAL A 54 4.55 -23.89 58.63
N GLU A 55 5.15 -23.54 57.49
CA GLU A 55 6.55 -23.82 57.07
C GLU A 55 6.90 -25.31 57.06
N GLU A 56 7.23 -25.86 55.89
CA GLU A 56 8.52 -26.52 55.68
C GLU A 56 8.72 -26.91 54.20
N GLU A 57 9.95 -26.67 53.77
CA GLU A 57 10.58 -26.91 52.49
C GLU A 57 11.29 -28.26 52.55
N PHE A 58 10.89 -29.25 51.74
CA PHE A 58 11.75 -30.26 51.09
C PHE A 58 10.87 -31.34 50.44
N ASP A 59 11.00 -31.56 49.12
CA ASP A 59 11.55 -32.82 48.63
C ASP A 59 11.64 -32.88 47.09
N ASP A 60 12.77 -33.42 46.67
CA ASP A 60 13.27 -33.59 45.32
C ASP A 60 12.49 -34.65 44.51
N LEU A 61 12.45 -34.39 43.20
CA LEU A 61 12.57 -35.38 42.13
C LEU A 61 11.78 -36.69 42.24
N LEU A 62 10.53 -36.67 41.76
CA LEU A 62 10.00 -37.80 40.98
C LEU A 62 9.41 -37.29 39.67
N GLY A 63 9.98 -37.79 38.58
CA GLY A 63 9.52 -37.51 37.23
C GLY A 63 8.12 -38.03 37.05
N ASP A 64 7.16 -37.12 37.00
CA ASP A 64 5.86 -37.42 36.44
C ASP A 64 5.80 -36.92 35.00
N ARG A 65 5.47 -37.89 34.16
CA ARG A 65 5.10 -37.83 32.76
C ARG A 65 4.52 -36.45 32.44
N ARG A 66 5.25 -35.64 31.64
CA ARG A 66 4.67 -34.45 31.02
C ARG A 66 3.54 -34.92 30.11
N GLU A 67 2.37 -35.03 30.70
CA GLU A 67 1.10 -35.03 30.03
C GLU A 67 1.15 -33.87 29.06
N SER A 68 1.05 -34.21 27.78
CA SER A 68 1.09 -33.31 26.66
C SER A 68 0.05 -32.24 26.92
N ARG A 69 0.45 -31.11 27.51
CA ARG A 69 -0.38 -29.91 27.56
C ARG A 69 -0.64 -29.60 26.10
N PHE A 70 -1.84 -29.96 25.63
CA PHE A 70 -2.39 -29.50 24.38
C PHE A 70 -2.05 -28.03 24.30
N GLN A 71 -1.25 -27.68 23.30
CA GLN A 71 -0.75 -26.35 23.10
C GLN A 71 -1.95 -25.52 22.67
N GLY A 72 -2.76 -25.12 23.64
CA GLY A 72 -3.90 -24.25 23.46
C GLY A 72 -3.36 -23.00 22.80
N VAL A 73 -3.80 -22.75 21.57
CA VAL A 73 -3.53 -21.50 20.89
C VAL A 73 -4.24 -20.44 21.71
N ASP A 74 -3.49 -19.73 22.55
CA ASP A 74 -4.02 -18.59 23.29
C ASP A 74 -4.40 -17.52 22.25
N PRO A 75 -5.69 -17.27 22.01
CA PRO A 75 -6.09 -16.32 20.99
C PRO A 75 -5.56 -14.92 21.32
N ARG A 76 -5.24 -14.61 22.58
CA ARG A 76 -4.75 -13.29 23.02
C ARG A 76 -3.29 -13.04 22.67
N LYS A 77 -2.53 -14.09 22.37
CA LYS A 77 -1.10 -14.02 22.02
C LYS A 77 -0.97 -13.65 20.54
N GLY A 78 -0.77 -12.36 20.26
CA GLY A 78 -0.43 -11.90 18.91
C GLY A 78 -1.11 -10.60 18.45
N TRP A 79 -2.09 -10.09 19.20
CA TRP A 79 -2.79 -8.83 18.87
C TRP A 79 -1.90 -7.59 18.86
N GLU A 80 -0.71 -7.64 19.46
CA GLU A 80 0.25 -6.53 19.47
C GLU A 80 1.14 -6.48 18.20
N PHE A 81 1.13 -7.52 17.36
CA PHE A 81 1.87 -7.51 16.09
C PHE A 81 0.99 -6.95 14.97
N ARG A 82 1.18 -5.66 14.67
CA ARG A 82 0.66 -5.05 13.44
C ARG A 82 1.51 -5.54 12.26
N GLY A 83 0.98 -6.47 11.47
CA GLY A 83 1.63 -7.01 10.26
C GLY A 83 0.65 -7.14 9.08
N VAL A 84 1.19 -7.28 7.88
CA VAL A 84 0.40 -7.51 6.65
C VAL A 84 0.37 -9.00 6.35
N HIS A 85 -0.82 -9.57 6.22
CA HIS A 85 -1.03 -10.98 5.91
C HIS A 85 -1.92 -11.10 4.66
N ARG A 86 -1.30 -11.19 3.48
CA ARG A 86 -2.00 -11.21 2.19
C ARG A 86 -1.40 -12.30 1.30
N ALA A 87 -2.26 -13.07 0.64
CA ALA A 87 -1.91 -14.05 -0.38
C ALA A 87 -2.50 -13.65 -1.72
N ILE A 88 -1.70 -13.81 -2.77
CA ILE A 88 -2.11 -13.68 -4.17
C ILE A 88 -1.80 -15.01 -4.84
N ILE A 89 -2.81 -15.61 -5.46
CA ILE A 89 -2.68 -16.88 -6.19
C ILE A 89 -3.23 -16.72 -7.60
N CYS A 90 -2.40 -17.09 -8.57
CA CYS A 90 -2.79 -17.27 -9.96
C CYS A 90 -2.58 -18.75 -10.31
N GLY A 91 -3.65 -19.46 -10.66
CA GLY A 91 -3.53 -20.88 -10.93
C GLY A 91 -4.79 -21.45 -11.56
N LYS A 92 -4.87 -22.79 -11.59
CA LYS A 92 -6.03 -23.50 -12.14
C LYS A 92 -6.87 -24.11 -11.03
N VAL A 93 -8.19 -24.00 -11.17
CA VAL A 93 -9.15 -24.60 -10.24
C VAL A 93 -9.09 -26.12 -10.34
N GLY A 94 -8.82 -26.81 -9.23
CA GLY A 94 -8.73 -28.28 -9.19
C GLY A 94 -10.09 -28.96 -9.15
N GLN A 95 -10.98 -28.43 -8.30
CA GLN A 95 -12.35 -28.91 -8.12
C GLN A 95 -13.30 -27.73 -8.21
N SER A 96 -14.47 -27.94 -8.82
CA SER A 96 -15.51 -26.91 -8.94
C SER A 96 -15.89 -26.37 -7.55
N PRO A 97 -16.15 -25.06 -7.40
CA PRO A 97 -16.43 -24.49 -6.09
C PRO A 97 -17.72 -25.02 -5.47
N VAL A 98 -17.66 -25.30 -4.16
CA VAL A 98 -18.77 -25.84 -3.38
C VAL A 98 -19.18 -24.84 -2.31
N GLN A 99 -20.42 -24.37 -2.38
CA GLN A 99 -21.03 -23.58 -1.31
C GLN A 99 -21.47 -24.47 -0.14
N LYS A 100 -21.12 -24.05 1.08
CA LYS A 100 -21.53 -24.68 2.32
C LYS A 100 -22.18 -23.64 3.23
N ILE A 101 -23.26 -24.02 3.88
CA ILE A 101 -23.91 -23.20 4.91
C ILE A 101 -23.26 -23.55 6.24
N LEU A 102 -22.71 -22.55 6.92
CA LEU A 102 -22.13 -22.68 8.26
C LEU A 102 -23.24 -22.74 9.32
N ARG A 103 -22.89 -23.20 10.53
CA ARG A 103 -23.80 -23.25 11.69
C ARG A 103 -24.34 -21.87 12.10
N ASN A 104 -23.64 -20.80 11.75
CA ASN A 104 -24.06 -19.42 11.99
C ASN A 104 -25.00 -18.86 10.90
N GLY A 105 -25.41 -19.69 9.93
CA GLY A 105 -26.30 -19.30 8.83
C GLY A 105 -25.60 -18.59 7.66
N ARG A 106 -24.30 -18.29 7.74
CA ARG A 106 -23.55 -17.68 6.64
C ARG A 106 -23.12 -18.73 5.62
N THR A 107 -23.00 -18.34 4.36
CA THR A 107 -22.49 -19.21 3.30
C THR A 107 -20.98 -19.05 3.14
N VAL A 108 -20.30 -20.16 2.84
CA VAL A 108 -18.87 -20.16 2.51
C VAL A 108 -18.67 -21.02 1.28
N THR A 109 -18.04 -20.45 0.25
CA THR A 109 -17.65 -21.18 -0.95
C THR A 109 -16.22 -21.68 -0.80
N ILE A 110 -15.98 -22.97 -1.06
CA ILE A 110 -14.67 -23.60 -0.90
C ILE A 110 -14.26 -24.26 -2.22
N PHE A 111 -13.00 -24.05 -2.62
CA PHE A 111 -12.39 -24.71 -3.78
C PHE A 111 -10.87 -24.81 -3.62
N THR A 112 -10.22 -25.53 -4.53
CA THR A 112 -8.77 -25.68 -4.55
C THR A 112 -8.17 -25.07 -5.82
N VAL A 113 -6.99 -24.46 -5.67
CA VAL A 113 -6.23 -23.89 -6.79
C VAL A 113 -4.85 -24.51 -6.83
N GLY A 114 -4.50 -25.07 -7.98
CA GLY A 114 -3.19 -25.64 -8.25
C GLY A 114 -2.26 -24.61 -8.89
N THR A 115 -1.07 -24.45 -8.34
CA THR A 115 0.04 -23.72 -8.96
C THR A 115 1.15 -24.72 -9.32
N GLY A 116 1.77 -24.56 -10.49
CA GLY A 116 2.81 -25.45 -10.99
C GLY A 116 3.89 -24.69 -11.76
N GLY A 117 4.96 -25.38 -12.14
CA GLY A 117 6.07 -24.79 -12.91
C GLY A 117 7.22 -24.24 -12.08
N MET A 118 7.30 -24.59 -10.79
CA MET A 118 8.49 -24.30 -9.97
C MET A 118 9.61 -25.30 -10.31
N PHE A 119 10.82 -24.82 -10.58
CA PHE A 119 12.00 -25.67 -10.81
C PHE A 119 12.96 -25.55 -9.62
N ASP A 120 13.62 -26.64 -9.21
CA ASP A 120 14.69 -26.56 -8.20
C ASP A 120 16.01 -26.24 -8.90
N GLN A 121 16.42 -24.97 -8.84
CA GLN A 121 17.66 -24.50 -9.48
C GLN A 121 18.93 -25.09 -8.86
N ARG A 122 18.83 -25.82 -7.73
CA ARG A 122 19.99 -26.42 -7.03
C ARG A 122 20.33 -27.82 -7.52
N ILE A 123 19.44 -28.48 -8.27
CA ILE A 123 19.64 -29.84 -8.77
C ILE A 123 20.01 -29.73 -10.25
N ILE A 124 21.31 -29.60 -10.54
CA ILE A 124 21.83 -29.59 -11.93
C ILE A 124 22.04 -31.06 -12.34
N GLY A 125 21.11 -31.63 -13.09
CA GLY A 125 21.17 -33.01 -13.59
C GLY A 125 19.92 -33.37 -14.41
N SER A 126 19.89 -34.54 -15.05
CA SER A 126 18.88 -35.02 -16.02
C SER A 126 17.44 -35.19 -15.53
N LYS A 127 17.08 -34.52 -14.42
CA LYS A 127 15.71 -34.40 -13.90
C LYS A 127 15.38 -32.92 -13.67
N ASP A 128 15.42 -32.11 -14.72
CA ASP A 128 14.76 -30.79 -14.80
C ASP A 128 13.22 -30.94 -14.83
N LEU A 129 12.68 -31.83 -14.00
CA LEU A 129 11.24 -32.00 -13.86
C LEU A 129 10.73 -30.89 -12.92
N PRO A 130 9.66 -30.17 -13.30
CA PRO A 130 9.07 -29.19 -12.41
C PRO A 130 8.63 -29.89 -11.11
N LYS A 131 8.75 -29.17 -10.00
CA LYS A 131 8.22 -29.60 -8.70
C LYS A 131 6.74 -29.96 -8.85
N PRO A 132 6.26 -30.96 -8.08
CA PRO A 132 4.85 -31.32 -8.10
C PRO A 132 4.00 -30.10 -7.79
N ALA A 133 2.82 -30.02 -8.43
CA ALA A 133 1.92 -28.90 -8.27
C ALA A 133 1.54 -28.71 -6.79
N GLN A 134 1.56 -27.46 -6.34
CA GLN A 134 1.13 -27.08 -5.00
C GLN A 134 -0.36 -26.77 -5.01
N TRP A 135 -1.08 -27.34 -4.07
CA TRP A 135 -2.52 -27.17 -3.94
C TRP A 135 -2.86 -26.25 -2.79
N HIS A 136 -3.61 -25.20 -3.09
CA HIS A 136 -3.99 -24.16 -2.15
C HIS A 136 -5.50 -24.24 -1.92
N ARG A 137 -5.92 -24.20 -0.66
CA ARG A 137 -7.33 -24.21 -0.28
C ARG A 137 -7.84 -22.79 -0.15
N ILE A 138 -8.86 -22.46 -0.92
CA ILE A 138 -9.50 -21.14 -0.92
C ILE A 138 -10.84 -21.23 -0.20
N ALA A 139 -11.07 -20.32 0.75
CA ALA A 139 -12.32 -20.19 1.49
C ALA A 139 -12.89 -18.77 1.28
N VAL A 140 -14.03 -18.68 0.62
CA VAL A 140 -14.69 -17.42 0.29
C VAL A 140 -15.82 -17.19 1.28
N HIS A 141 -15.64 -16.20 2.15
CA HIS A 141 -16.62 -15.84 3.18
C HIS A 141 -17.58 -14.72 2.73
N ASN A 142 -17.27 -14.09 1.60
CA ASN A 142 -18.13 -13.08 1.00
C ASN A 142 -19.19 -13.76 0.13
N ASP A 143 -20.48 -13.56 0.46
CA ASP A 143 -21.59 -14.22 -0.22
C ASP A 143 -21.66 -13.87 -1.72
N SER A 144 -21.38 -12.62 -2.10
CA SER A 144 -21.46 -12.18 -3.51
C SER A 144 -20.33 -12.78 -4.35
N LEU A 145 -19.10 -12.76 -3.83
CA LEU A 145 -17.95 -13.41 -4.48
C LEU A 145 -18.10 -14.94 -4.47
N GLY A 146 -18.72 -15.49 -3.44
CA GLY A 146 -19.02 -16.92 -3.32
C GLY A 146 -20.04 -17.39 -4.37
N ALA A 147 -21.07 -16.59 -4.64
CA ALA A 147 -22.04 -16.83 -5.72
C ALA A 147 -21.38 -16.71 -7.10
N TYR A 148 -20.59 -15.65 -7.32
CA TYR A 148 -19.79 -15.48 -8.54
C TYR A 148 -18.88 -16.68 -8.80
N ALA A 149 -18.15 -17.14 -7.77
CA ALA A 149 -17.24 -18.27 -7.89
C ALA A 149 -17.95 -19.54 -8.35
N VAL A 150 -19.12 -19.85 -7.79
CA VAL A 150 -19.90 -21.04 -8.20
C VAL A 150 -20.46 -20.91 -9.62
N GLN A 151 -20.87 -19.70 -10.02
CA GLN A 151 -21.45 -19.47 -11.35
C GLN A 151 -20.40 -19.46 -12.47
N GLN A 152 -19.21 -18.90 -12.20
CA GLN A 152 -18.23 -18.57 -13.24
C GLN A 152 -17.00 -19.49 -13.24
N LEU A 153 -16.64 -20.11 -12.12
CA LEU A 153 -15.47 -20.98 -12.05
C LEU A 153 -15.87 -22.44 -12.26
N ALA A 154 -15.20 -23.09 -13.20
CA ALA A 154 -15.30 -24.52 -13.43
C ALA A 154 -13.95 -25.20 -13.12
N LYS A 155 -13.96 -26.54 -13.06
CA LYS A 155 -12.72 -27.32 -13.02
C LYS A 155 -11.81 -26.92 -14.18
N ASN A 156 -10.53 -26.75 -13.91
CA ASN A 156 -9.47 -26.31 -14.83
C ASN A 156 -9.57 -24.85 -15.31
N SER A 157 -10.52 -24.05 -14.81
CA SER A 157 -10.54 -22.60 -15.07
C SER A 157 -9.31 -21.93 -14.46
N SER A 158 -8.69 -21.00 -15.21
CA SER A 158 -7.63 -20.14 -14.70
C SER A 158 -8.25 -19.04 -13.83
N VAL A 159 -7.73 -18.83 -12.63
CA VAL A 159 -8.30 -17.93 -11.63
C VAL A 159 -7.21 -17.09 -10.97
N TYR A 160 -7.53 -15.82 -10.72
CA TYR A 160 -6.82 -14.91 -9.84
C TYR A 160 -7.57 -14.83 -8.52
N VAL A 161 -6.89 -15.11 -7.42
CA VAL A 161 -7.43 -15.03 -6.06
C VAL A 161 -6.52 -14.17 -5.20
N GLU A 162 -7.12 -13.24 -4.49
CA GLU A 162 -6.47 -12.41 -3.48
C GLU A 162 -7.25 -12.50 -2.17
N GLY A 163 -6.55 -12.76 -1.07
CA GLY A 163 -7.16 -12.83 0.26
C GLY A 163 -6.14 -12.89 1.37
N ASP A 164 -6.62 -13.19 2.57
CA ASP A 164 -5.81 -13.24 3.79
C ASP A 164 -5.34 -14.68 4.05
N ILE A 165 -4.10 -14.87 4.49
CA ILE A 165 -3.61 -16.19 4.89
C ILE A 165 -4.05 -16.45 6.33
N GLU A 166 -4.89 -17.47 6.53
CA GLU A 166 -5.37 -17.87 7.85
C GLU A 166 -5.09 -19.35 8.10
N ILE A 167 -4.89 -19.72 9.37
CA ILE A 167 -4.74 -21.11 9.77
C ILE A 167 -5.99 -21.53 10.52
N ARG A 168 -6.76 -22.47 9.93
CA ARG A 168 -7.86 -23.13 10.61
C ARG A 168 -7.31 -24.20 11.54
N VAL A 169 -7.61 -24.08 12.82
CA VAL A 169 -7.36 -25.11 13.83
C VAL A 169 -8.65 -25.88 14.06
N TYR A 170 -8.62 -27.20 13.91
CA TYR A 170 -9.74 -28.05 14.32
C TYR A 170 -9.23 -29.34 14.96
N ASN A 171 -10.02 -29.87 15.90
CA ASN A 171 -9.73 -31.16 16.50
C ASN A 171 -10.32 -32.25 15.60
N ASP A 172 -9.49 -33.20 15.17
CA ASP A 172 -9.97 -34.36 14.44
C ASP A 172 -10.72 -35.27 15.41
N SER A 173 -12.03 -35.43 15.20
CA SER A 173 -12.86 -36.25 16.08
C SER A 173 -12.49 -37.74 16.07
N ILE A 174 -11.74 -38.19 15.07
CA ILE A 174 -11.35 -39.60 14.92
C ILE A 174 -10.00 -39.87 15.60
N SER A 175 -9.00 -39.01 15.38
CA SER A 175 -7.65 -39.20 15.97
C SER A 175 -7.45 -38.48 17.29
N GLY A 176 -8.35 -37.55 17.66
CA GLY A 176 -8.19 -36.70 18.84
C GLY A 176 -7.06 -35.68 18.72
N GLU A 177 -6.45 -35.54 17.54
CA GLU A 177 -5.33 -34.65 17.28
C GLU A 177 -5.80 -33.29 16.76
N VAL A 178 -5.14 -32.23 17.24
CA VAL A 178 -5.34 -30.87 16.76
C VAL A 178 -4.64 -30.68 15.42
N LYS A 179 -5.41 -30.44 14.36
CA LYS A 179 -4.91 -30.20 13.00
C LYS A 179 -4.96 -28.72 12.65
N ASN A 180 -3.85 -28.23 12.10
CA ASN A 180 -3.69 -26.87 11.58
C ASN A 180 -3.70 -26.92 10.05
N ILE A 181 -4.72 -26.35 9.42
CA ILE A 181 -4.83 -26.29 7.96
C ILE A 181 -4.68 -24.83 7.51
N PRO A 182 -3.66 -24.50 6.71
CA PRO A 182 -3.53 -23.18 6.11
C PRO A 182 -4.56 -23.02 4.99
N GLU A 183 -5.24 -21.88 4.99
CA GLU A 183 -6.30 -21.54 4.04
C GLU A 183 -6.16 -20.08 3.63
N ILE A 184 -6.60 -19.77 2.42
CA ILE A 184 -6.65 -18.40 1.92
C ILE A 184 -8.10 -17.95 2.00
N CYS A 185 -8.34 -17.02 2.92
CA CYS A 185 -9.65 -16.52 3.26
C CYS A 185 -9.94 -15.24 2.49
N VAL A 186 -10.96 -15.28 1.64
CA VAL A 186 -11.47 -14.10 0.92
C VAL A 186 -12.61 -13.51 1.72
N ARG A 187 -12.31 -12.43 2.47
CA ARG A 187 -13.29 -11.70 3.29
C ARG A 187 -13.77 -10.42 2.58
N ARG A 188 -13.45 -9.24 3.10
CA ARG A 188 -13.96 -7.96 2.58
C ARG A 188 -13.11 -7.39 1.45
N ASP A 189 -11.79 -7.38 1.65
CA ASP A 189 -10.86 -6.75 0.72
C ASP A 189 -10.31 -7.71 -0.35
N GLY A 190 -10.69 -8.99 -0.23
CA GLY A 190 -10.24 -10.04 -1.15
C GLY A 190 -10.92 -9.96 -2.51
N LYS A 191 -10.26 -10.53 -3.53
CA LYS A 191 -10.67 -10.45 -4.94
C LYS A 191 -10.63 -11.82 -5.58
N ILE A 192 -11.61 -12.12 -6.42
CA ILE A 192 -11.66 -13.35 -7.22
C ILE A 192 -12.02 -12.96 -8.64
N ARG A 193 -11.20 -13.37 -9.61
CA ARG A 193 -11.46 -13.13 -11.03
C ARG A 193 -11.12 -14.36 -11.87
N LEU A 194 -12.00 -14.70 -12.81
CA LEU A 194 -11.72 -15.67 -13.86
C LEU A 194 -10.75 -15.06 -14.88
N ILE A 195 -9.70 -15.79 -15.24
CA ILE A 195 -8.76 -15.41 -16.31
C ILE A 195 -9.15 -16.20 -17.56
N ARG A 196 -9.57 -15.51 -18.63
CA ARG A 196 -9.90 -16.16 -19.91
C ARG A 196 -8.64 -16.42 -20.73
N SER A 197 -8.60 -17.54 -21.45
CA SER A 197 -7.50 -17.87 -22.38
C SER A 197 -7.49 -16.85 -23.52
N GLY A 198 -6.58 -15.86 -23.45
CA GLY A 198 -6.44 -14.78 -24.44
C GLY A 198 -6.24 -13.39 -23.81
N GLU A 199 -6.55 -13.22 -22.53
CA GLU A 199 -6.26 -11.99 -21.78
C GLU A 199 -4.90 -12.11 -21.10
N SER A 200 -3.99 -11.17 -21.37
CA SER A 200 -2.70 -11.09 -20.68
C SER A 200 -2.92 -10.67 -19.23
N ILE A 201 -2.26 -11.38 -18.29
CA ILE A 201 -2.31 -11.11 -16.84
C ILE A 201 -1.82 -9.68 -16.51
N SER A 202 -1.12 -9.03 -17.45
CA SER A 202 -0.63 -7.66 -17.35
C SER A 202 -1.68 -6.56 -17.55
N ASN A 203 -2.87 -6.87 -18.08
CA ASN A 203 -3.88 -5.85 -18.46
C ASN A 203 -5.09 -5.80 -17.51
N ILE A 204 -5.04 -6.45 -16.35
CA ILE A 204 -6.18 -6.46 -15.41
C ILE A 204 -6.14 -5.17 -14.58
N SER A 205 -6.85 -4.13 -15.02
CA SER A 205 -6.99 -2.87 -14.27
C SER A 205 -7.79 -3.06 -12.98
N PHE A 206 -7.40 -2.31 -11.94
CA PHE A 206 -7.96 -2.37 -10.59
C PHE A 206 -9.36 -1.73 -10.49
N GLU A 207 -9.80 -0.98 -11.52
CA GLU A 207 -10.98 -0.10 -11.50
C GLU A 207 -12.33 -0.80 -11.81
N ASP A 208 -12.36 -2.00 -12.38
CA ASP A 208 -13.62 -2.74 -12.65
C ASP A 208 -14.26 -3.39 -11.40
N LEU A 209 -13.81 -3.08 -10.18
CA LEU A 209 -14.19 -3.80 -8.95
C LEU A 209 -15.15 -3.06 -8.00
N ASN A 210 -15.63 -1.87 -8.35
CA ASN A 210 -16.51 -1.10 -7.44
C ASN A 210 -18.00 -1.06 -7.84
N THR A 211 -18.43 -1.81 -8.85
CA THR A 211 -19.85 -1.77 -9.26
C THR A 211 -20.57 -3.06 -8.87
N ALA A 212 -20.94 -3.16 -7.59
CA ALA A 212 -21.92 -4.12 -7.11
C ALA A 212 -22.91 -3.44 -6.16
N GLN A 213 -23.82 -2.62 -6.69
CA GLN A 213 -25.04 -2.20 -5.98
C GLN A 213 -26.24 -1.99 -6.93
N GLY A 214 -27.32 -2.72 -6.65
CA GLY A 214 -28.72 -2.40 -6.97
C GLY A 214 -29.21 -2.76 -8.37
N HIS A 215 -30.36 -3.41 -8.61
CA HIS A 215 -31.59 -3.56 -7.84
C HIS A 215 -32.35 -4.84 -8.27
N CYS A 216 -33.03 -5.44 -7.31
CA CYS A 216 -34.05 -6.49 -7.45
C CYS A 216 -35.42 -5.83 -7.66
N LEU A 217 -36.20 -6.22 -8.67
CA LEU A 217 -37.66 -6.27 -8.54
C LEU A 217 -38.28 -7.30 -9.51
N PHE A 218 -39.16 -8.11 -8.92
CA PHE A 218 -39.83 -9.30 -9.43
C PHE A 218 -41.20 -8.97 -10.08
N LEU A 219 -41.61 -9.84 -11.02
CA LEU A 219 -42.98 -10.18 -11.50
C LEU A 219 -43.69 -9.12 -12.37
N VAL A 220 -44.16 -9.40 -13.60
CA VAL A 220 -45.13 -10.41 -14.09
C VAL A 220 -44.67 -10.81 -15.53
N GLY A 221 -44.65 -12.04 -16.04
CA GLY A 221 -45.66 -13.10 -16.02
C GLY A 221 -46.29 -13.24 -17.44
N GLN A 222 -45.80 -14.25 -18.18
CA GLN A 222 -46.37 -14.92 -19.37
C GLN A 222 -46.65 -14.13 -20.67
N TYR A 223 -45.94 -14.53 -21.74
CA TYR A 223 -46.33 -14.69 -23.16
C TYR A 223 -45.13 -14.36 -24.07
N ALA A 224 -44.23 -15.32 -24.31
CA ALA A 224 -43.35 -15.34 -25.49
C ALA A 224 -42.52 -16.64 -25.49
N SER A 225 -43.12 -17.74 -25.97
CA SER A 225 -42.37 -18.79 -26.65
C SER A 225 -42.47 -18.48 -28.14
N TRP A 226 -41.36 -18.63 -28.85
CA TRP A 226 -41.10 -18.38 -30.27
C TRP A 226 -40.45 -17.02 -30.62
N ILE A 227 -39.23 -17.17 -31.13
CA ILE A 227 -38.36 -16.20 -31.83
C ILE A 227 -37.57 -15.29 -30.89
N GLY A 228 -36.34 -15.75 -30.60
CA GLY A 228 -35.36 -15.02 -29.81
C GLY A 228 -34.83 -13.77 -30.49
N ILE A 229 -34.61 -12.76 -29.66
CA ILE A 229 -33.68 -11.63 -29.76
C ILE A 229 -33.47 -11.17 -28.30
N SER A 230 -32.22 -10.95 -27.89
CA SER A 230 -31.87 -10.30 -26.62
C SER A 230 -31.07 -9.02 -26.92
N ASP A 231 -31.68 -7.88 -26.64
CA ASP A 231 -31.08 -6.56 -26.43
C ASP A 231 -31.43 -6.18 -24.97
N ASN A 232 -30.72 -5.38 -24.17
CA ASN A 232 -29.42 -4.73 -24.22
C ASN A 232 -29.17 -4.24 -22.77
N ALA A 233 -27.90 -4.07 -22.37
CA ALA A 233 -27.56 -3.14 -21.32
C ALA A 233 -27.01 -1.86 -21.98
N MET A 234 -27.77 -0.76 -21.94
CA MET A 234 -27.23 0.57 -21.62
C MET A 234 -28.35 1.60 -21.62
N GLN A 235 -28.65 2.10 -20.42
CA GLN A 235 -29.31 3.37 -20.20
C GLN A 235 -28.34 4.27 -19.45
N CYS A 236 -28.44 5.58 -19.74
CA CYS A 236 -27.71 6.70 -19.13
C CYS A 236 -26.42 7.17 -19.83
N SER A 237 -26.59 7.63 -21.07
CA SER A 237 -25.99 8.90 -21.52
C SER A 237 -26.95 9.58 -22.50
N LEU A 238 -28.09 10.05 -21.99
CA LEU A 238 -29.09 10.76 -22.78
C LEU A 238 -29.94 11.68 -21.91
N HIS A 239 -29.29 12.54 -21.13
CA HIS A 239 -29.98 13.66 -20.48
C HIS A 239 -29.50 15.05 -20.95
N LEU A 240 -28.60 15.11 -21.94
CA LEU A 240 -28.16 16.38 -22.54
C LEU A 240 -28.38 16.49 -24.06
N ALA A 241 -28.90 15.46 -24.71
CA ALA A 241 -29.16 15.45 -26.17
C ALA A 241 -30.64 15.57 -26.55
N VAL A 242 -31.53 15.91 -25.61
CA VAL A 242 -32.99 15.98 -25.85
C VAL A 242 -33.52 17.41 -26.04
N ARG A 243 -32.67 18.44 -26.03
CA ARG A 243 -33.15 19.84 -26.20
C ARG A 243 -32.71 20.59 -27.46
N LEU A 244 -32.01 19.96 -28.42
CA LEU A 244 -31.56 20.67 -29.62
C LEU A 244 -31.78 19.94 -30.96
N LEU A 245 -32.66 18.94 -31.00
CA LEU A 245 -33.00 18.23 -32.25
C LEU A 245 -34.33 18.57 -32.92
N PRO A 246 -35.12 19.61 -32.56
CA PRO A 246 -36.20 20.04 -33.44
C PRO A 246 -35.78 21.10 -34.48
N SER A 247 -34.49 21.51 -34.56
CA SER A 247 -34.07 22.64 -35.42
C SER A 247 -33.40 22.28 -36.76
N LEU A 248 -33.31 20.99 -37.14
CA LEU A 248 -32.60 20.59 -38.39
C LEU A 248 -33.46 19.82 -39.42
N GLY A 249 -34.79 19.85 -39.31
CA GLY A 249 -35.66 19.55 -40.46
C GLY A 249 -35.49 18.19 -41.15
N LEU A 250 -34.97 17.17 -40.46
CA LEU A 250 -34.73 15.83 -41.03
C LEU A 250 -35.91 14.86 -40.79
N PHE A 251 -37.13 15.36 -40.95
CA PHE A 251 -38.34 14.53 -40.88
C PHE A 251 -38.63 13.63 -42.11
N PRO A 252 -37.90 13.67 -43.26
CA PRO A 252 -38.15 12.75 -44.35
C PRO A 252 -36.99 11.76 -44.56
N LEU A 253 -36.48 11.08 -43.53
CA LEU A 253 -35.57 9.92 -43.73
C LEU A 253 -36.22 8.57 -43.39
N LEU A 254 -37.42 8.57 -42.83
CA LEU A 254 -38.13 7.32 -42.50
C LEU A 254 -38.65 6.57 -43.75
N PHE A 255 -38.78 7.25 -44.90
CA PHE A 255 -39.30 6.67 -46.14
C PHE A 255 -38.23 6.31 -47.19
N LEU A 256 -36.93 6.48 -46.91
CA LEU A 256 -35.90 6.08 -47.87
C LEU A 256 -35.57 4.59 -47.79
N ASN A 257 -35.32 4.02 -48.97
CA ASN A 257 -34.99 2.61 -49.20
C ASN A 257 -33.84 2.13 -48.28
N SER A 258 -33.90 0.86 -47.86
CA SER A 258 -32.97 0.24 -46.90
C SER A 258 -31.48 0.47 -47.22
N ARG A 259 -31.12 0.50 -48.52
CA ARG A 259 -29.74 0.78 -48.96
C ARG A 259 -29.27 2.21 -48.72
N VAL A 260 -30.16 3.21 -48.78
CA VAL A 260 -29.81 4.62 -48.56
C VAL A 260 -29.70 4.93 -47.07
N LYS A 261 -30.53 4.29 -46.23
CA LYS A 261 -30.38 4.33 -44.76
C LYS A 261 -29.03 3.75 -44.32
N MET A 262 -28.60 2.64 -44.93
CA MET A 262 -27.27 2.04 -44.68
C MET A 262 -26.14 2.99 -45.09
N MET A 263 -26.23 3.67 -46.24
CA MET A 263 -25.19 4.64 -46.62
C MET A 263 -25.10 5.83 -45.67
N PHE A 264 -26.23 6.42 -45.24
CA PHE A 264 -26.21 7.53 -44.28
C PHE A 264 -25.67 7.10 -42.91
N LEU A 265 -25.99 5.89 -42.46
CA LEU A 265 -25.50 5.34 -41.19
C LEU A 265 -24.00 5.03 -41.25
N VAL A 266 -23.50 4.55 -42.39
CA VAL A 266 -22.07 4.36 -42.64
C VAL A 266 -21.32 5.70 -42.73
N VAL A 267 -21.88 6.71 -43.41
CA VAL A 267 -21.29 8.06 -43.45
C VAL A 267 -21.28 8.71 -42.07
N PHE A 268 -22.34 8.52 -41.28
CA PHE A 268 -22.42 9.01 -39.90
C PHE A 268 -21.42 8.30 -38.98
N LEU A 269 -21.23 6.98 -39.13
CA LEU A 269 -20.18 6.22 -38.43
C LEU A 269 -18.77 6.65 -38.86
N LEU A 270 -18.56 6.94 -40.14
CA LEU A 270 -17.29 7.47 -40.66
C LEU A 270 -16.99 8.88 -40.14
N THR A 271 -18.01 9.71 -39.91
CA THR A 271 -17.84 11.02 -39.26
C THR A 271 -17.64 10.94 -37.75
N LEU A 272 -18.11 9.87 -37.08
CA LEU A 272 -17.84 9.63 -35.66
C LEU A 272 -16.40 9.14 -35.40
N LEU A 273 -15.76 8.54 -36.41
CA LEU A 273 -14.35 8.13 -36.37
C LEU A 273 -13.34 9.28 -36.50
N SER A 274 -13.79 10.52 -36.78
CA SER A 274 -12.89 11.67 -36.96
C SER A 274 -12.69 12.54 -35.71
N HIS A 275 -13.26 12.17 -34.56
CA HIS A 275 -13.09 12.89 -33.29
C HIS A 275 -12.58 11.98 -32.17
N VAL A 276 -11.40 11.39 -32.37
CA VAL A 276 -10.53 11.05 -31.25
C VAL A 276 -9.56 12.21 -31.13
N PRO A 277 -9.61 13.06 -30.08
CA PRO A 277 -8.48 13.92 -29.79
C PRO A 277 -7.31 12.98 -29.50
N ALA A 278 -6.40 12.82 -30.46
CA ALA A 278 -5.08 12.34 -30.16
C ALA A 278 -4.55 13.30 -29.08
N LEU A 279 -4.32 12.81 -27.86
CA LEU A 279 -3.69 13.62 -26.82
C LEU A 279 -2.25 13.89 -27.28
N ASP A 280 -2.08 14.97 -28.01
CA ASP A 280 -0.81 15.39 -28.59
C ASP A 280 0.20 15.73 -27.48
N ALA A 281 1.48 15.61 -27.84
CA ALA A 281 2.58 16.05 -26.99
C ALA A 281 2.43 17.54 -26.66
N CYS A 282 2.68 17.88 -25.40
CA CYS A 282 2.57 19.26 -24.94
C CYS A 282 3.59 20.19 -25.62
N PRO A 283 3.27 21.50 -25.75
CA PRO A 283 4.24 22.47 -26.22
C PRO A 283 5.49 22.48 -25.32
N LYS A 284 6.61 22.90 -25.90
CA LYS A 284 7.88 23.00 -25.15
C LYS A 284 7.74 24.02 -24.02
N CYS A 285 8.28 23.70 -22.86
CA CYS A 285 8.39 24.64 -21.75
C CYS A 285 9.82 25.17 -21.68
N GLY A 286 10.01 26.43 -22.06
CA GLY A 286 11.34 26.99 -22.25
C GLY A 286 12.11 26.19 -23.30
N ASN A 287 13.22 25.56 -22.88
CA ASN A 287 14.05 24.72 -23.75
C ASN A 287 13.78 23.20 -23.61
N MET A 288 12.92 22.79 -22.66
CA MET A 288 12.64 21.38 -22.42
C MET A 288 11.43 20.90 -23.24
N LEU A 289 11.60 19.75 -23.89
CA LEU A 289 10.51 19.03 -24.53
C LEU A 289 9.66 18.33 -23.48
N VAL A 290 8.33 18.38 -23.64
CA VAL A 290 7.39 17.65 -22.77
C VAL A 290 6.79 16.48 -23.57
N PRO A 291 7.39 15.28 -23.47
CA PRO A 291 6.91 14.11 -24.18
C PRO A 291 5.62 13.55 -23.54
N TYR A 292 4.76 12.96 -24.35
CA TYR A 292 3.64 12.14 -23.86
C TYR A 292 4.18 11.00 -22.97
N PRO A 293 3.56 10.68 -21.80
CA PRO A 293 2.26 11.12 -21.30
C PRO A 293 2.25 12.41 -20.47
N LEU A 294 3.40 13.06 -20.26
CA LEU A 294 3.49 14.22 -19.36
C LEU A 294 2.59 15.36 -19.86
N SER A 295 1.88 15.99 -18.93
CA SER A 295 0.92 17.05 -19.22
C SER A 295 1.33 18.35 -18.55
N THR A 296 1.26 19.48 -19.26
CA THR A 296 1.46 20.82 -18.70
C THR A 296 0.18 21.65 -18.60
N SER A 297 -0.88 21.23 -19.30
CA SER A 297 -2.18 21.89 -19.33
C SER A 297 -3.27 20.86 -19.58
N ASP A 298 -4.52 21.20 -19.29
CA ASP A 298 -5.65 20.28 -19.45
C ASP A 298 -5.92 19.90 -20.94
N ASN A 299 -5.30 20.62 -21.88
CA ASN A 299 -5.47 20.44 -23.31
C ASN A 299 -4.34 19.61 -23.98
N CYS A 300 -3.34 19.15 -23.22
CA CYS A 300 -2.23 18.37 -23.79
C CYS A 300 -1.70 17.32 -22.81
N GLY A 301 -1.24 16.18 -23.31
CA GLY A 301 -0.79 15.06 -22.48
C GLY A 301 -1.89 14.50 -21.57
N ASN A 302 -1.54 13.56 -20.69
CA ASN A 302 -2.49 12.91 -19.78
C ASN A 302 -2.53 13.64 -18.42
N PRO A 303 -3.71 14.06 -17.93
CA PRO A 303 -3.84 14.79 -16.65
C PRO A 303 -3.27 14.06 -15.43
N ARG A 304 -3.16 12.73 -15.44
CA ARG A 304 -2.54 11.96 -14.34
C ARG A 304 -1.01 12.17 -14.26
N TYR A 305 -0.39 12.65 -15.32
CA TYR A 305 1.06 12.87 -15.43
C TYR A 305 1.40 14.37 -15.42
N ARG A 306 0.67 15.14 -14.60
CA ARG A 306 0.76 16.60 -14.59
C ARG A 306 2.11 17.09 -14.05
N ILE A 307 2.75 17.95 -14.82
CA ILE A 307 3.89 18.77 -14.45
C ILE A 307 3.55 20.23 -14.76
N TYR A 308 4.23 21.18 -14.14
CA TYR A 308 3.91 22.60 -14.26
C TYR A 308 5.01 23.32 -15.04
N CYS A 309 4.62 24.26 -15.88
CA CYS A 309 5.55 25.12 -16.60
C CYS A 309 5.40 26.55 -16.09
N ASN A 310 6.37 27.01 -15.28
CA ASN A 310 6.37 28.34 -14.70
C ASN A 310 7.56 29.13 -15.27
N ASN A 311 7.27 30.23 -15.98
CA ASN A 311 8.28 31.13 -16.56
C ASN A 311 9.38 30.42 -17.38
N GLY A 312 9.00 29.37 -18.13
CA GLY A 312 9.93 28.57 -18.95
C GLY A 312 10.76 27.55 -18.17
N ALA A 313 10.51 27.37 -16.87
CA ALA A 313 11.05 26.28 -16.07
C ALA A 313 9.97 25.22 -15.80
N LEU A 314 10.32 23.95 -16.00
CA LEU A 314 9.46 22.84 -15.62
C LEU A 314 9.59 22.54 -14.14
N GLU A 315 8.46 22.28 -13.49
CA GLU A 315 8.34 22.05 -12.06
C GLU A 315 7.42 20.85 -11.79
N PHE A 316 7.75 20.09 -10.76
CA PHE A 316 7.00 18.95 -10.26
C PHE A 316 6.37 19.32 -8.92
N LEU A 317 5.07 19.07 -8.78
CA LEU A 317 4.34 19.36 -7.55
C LEU A 317 4.36 18.15 -6.61
N SER A 318 4.88 18.34 -5.40
CA SER A 318 4.85 17.36 -4.32
C SER A 318 3.47 17.34 -3.64
N ALA A 319 3.12 16.24 -2.98
CA ALA A 319 1.83 16.06 -2.30
C ALA A 319 1.55 17.11 -1.21
N GLN A 320 2.59 17.72 -0.62
CA GLN A 320 2.47 18.81 0.36
C GLN A 320 2.34 20.21 -0.26
N GLY A 321 2.38 20.33 -1.59
CA GLY A 321 2.21 21.62 -2.27
C GLY A 321 3.51 22.37 -2.58
N LEU A 322 4.68 21.73 -2.45
CA LEU A 322 5.97 22.31 -2.87
C LEU A 322 6.30 21.97 -4.32
N TYR A 323 6.86 22.94 -5.03
CA TYR A 323 7.31 22.80 -6.40
C TYR A 323 8.81 22.51 -6.46
N TYR A 324 9.18 21.41 -7.13
CA TYR A 324 10.57 21.01 -7.37
C TYR A 324 10.90 21.20 -8.84
N ARG A 325 11.96 21.95 -9.14
CA ARG A 325 12.38 22.19 -10.53
C ARG A 325 12.84 20.88 -11.19
N ILE A 326 12.30 20.59 -12.37
CA ILE A 326 12.73 19.48 -13.22
C ILE A 326 14.03 19.88 -13.92
N LEU A 327 15.05 19.02 -13.84
CA LEU A 327 16.36 19.19 -14.45
C LEU A 327 16.44 18.53 -15.82
N SER A 328 15.89 17.31 -15.94
CA SER A 328 15.92 16.53 -17.16
C SER A 328 14.76 15.55 -17.23
N ILE A 329 14.40 15.16 -18.46
CA ILE A 329 13.34 14.18 -18.75
C ILE A 329 13.90 13.18 -19.76
N ASN A 330 13.81 11.90 -19.44
CA ASN A 330 14.16 10.79 -20.32
C ASN A 330 12.88 10.01 -20.68
N PRO A 331 12.24 10.30 -21.83
CA PRO A 331 11.00 9.63 -22.23
C PRO A 331 11.18 8.13 -22.44
N SER A 332 12.30 7.70 -23.03
CA SER A 332 12.55 6.29 -23.37
C SER A 332 12.65 5.39 -22.13
N ALA A 333 13.05 5.96 -20.99
CA ALA A 333 13.18 5.24 -19.73
C ALA A 333 12.02 5.51 -18.75
N TYR A 334 11.04 6.34 -19.13
CA TYR A 334 9.97 6.82 -18.27
C TYR A 334 10.47 7.46 -16.96
N LYS A 335 11.51 8.30 -17.06
CA LYS A 335 12.20 8.89 -15.91
C LYS A 335 12.41 10.39 -16.05
N LEU A 336 12.30 11.12 -14.95
CA LEU A 336 12.65 12.53 -14.85
C LEU A 336 13.50 12.75 -13.61
N VAL A 337 14.34 13.78 -13.63
CA VAL A 337 15.17 14.15 -12.50
C VAL A 337 14.73 15.52 -12.00
N ILE A 338 14.34 15.59 -10.73
CA ILE A 338 14.05 16.86 -10.06
C ILE A 338 15.24 17.33 -9.24
N ARG A 339 15.36 18.64 -9.05
CA ARG A 339 16.39 19.24 -8.20
C ARG A 339 16.09 18.94 -6.73
N PRO A 340 17.07 18.50 -5.92
CA PRO A 340 16.89 18.33 -4.48
C PRO A 340 16.63 19.69 -3.79
N PRO A 341 16.06 19.71 -2.58
CA PRO A 341 15.89 20.93 -1.82
C PRO A 341 17.26 21.57 -1.51
N LEU A 342 17.29 22.89 -1.41
CA LEU A 342 18.51 23.61 -1.04
C LEU A 342 18.71 23.48 0.46
N ILE A 343 19.97 23.28 0.87
CA ILE A 343 20.37 23.33 2.28
C ILE A 343 20.81 24.76 2.59
N GLY A 344 20.36 25.30 3.73
CA GLY A 344 20.74 26.64 4.17
C GLY A 344 22.26 26.77 4.37
N LYS A 345 22.85 27.87 3.91
CA LYS A 345 24.31 28.09 3.97
C LYS A 345 24.86 28.16 5.40
N ASP A 346 24.07 28.68 6.33
CA ASP A 346 24.45 28.85 7.74
C ASP A 346 23.69 27.88 8.68
N THR A 347 22.72 27.13 8.14
CA THR A 347 21.86 26.23 8.90
C THR A 347 21.70 24.92 8.15
N CYS A 348 21.98 23.79 8.79
CA CYS A 348 21.80 22.46 8.22
C CYS A 348 20.32 22.03 8.13
N TYR A 349 19.50 22.87 7.50
CA TYR A 349 18.06 22.70 7.27
C TYR A 349 17.79 22.71 5.76
N SER A 350 17.00 21.74 5.30
CA SER A 350 16.51 21.75 3.93
C SER A 350 15.35 22.73 3.78
N SER A 351 15.22 23.32 2.59
CA SER A 351 14.14 24.27 2.28
C SER A 351 12.74 23.69 2.42
N ASP A 352 12.60 22.36 2.36
CA ASP A 352 11.34 21.62 2.48
C ASP A 352 11.11 20.99 3.86
N LEU A 353 11.93 21.33 4.86
CA LEU A 353 11.82 20.81 6.22
C LEU A 353 10.44 21.08 6.84
N ALA A 354 9.84 22.25 6.55
CA ALA A 354 8.52 22.62 7.05
C ALA A 354 7.41 21.66 6.60
N GLU A 355 7.56 21.07 5.40
CA GLU A 355 6.59 20.14 4.80
C GLU A 355 6.94 18.66 5.06
N GLY A 356 8.03 18.41 5.78
CA GLY A 356 8.48 17.08 6.13
C GLY A 356 9.28 16.35 5.04
N GLY A 357 9.78 17.08 4.03
CA GLY A 357 10.52 16.54 2.88
C GLY A 357 9.64 16.12 1.70
N LEU A 358 10.27 15.63 0.63
CA LEU A 358 9.58 15.20 -0.59
C LEU A 358 8.59 14.06 -0.32
N ARG A 359 7.33 14.25 -0.70
CA ARG A 359 6.32 13.18 -0.80
C ARG A 359 5.60 13.24 -2.13
N LEU A 360 5.44 12.08 -2.75
CA LEU A 360 4.66 11.89 -3.96
C LEU A 360 3.21 11.54 -3.58
N ASP A 361 2.26 11.94 -4.42
CA ASP A 361 0.86 11.52 -4.29
C ASP A 361 0.73 10.07 -4.73
N GLU A 362 0.25 9.21 -3.82
CA GLU A 362 0.09 7.77 -4.06
C GLU A 362 -0.96 7.45 -5.14
N ASN A 363 -1.83 8.42 -5.48
CA ASN A 363 -2.83 8.27 -6.55
C ASN A 363 -2.27 8.60 -7.96
N LEU A 364 -1.10 9.27 -8.00
CA LEU A 364 -0.43 9.63 -9.24
C LEU A 364 0.63 8.57 -9.61
N PRO A 365 0.91 8.39 -10.91
CA PRO A 365 1.73 7.29 -11.41
C PRO A 365 3.25 7.55 -11.26
N PHE A 366 3.70 8.18 -10.17
CA PHE A 366 5.10 8.53 -9.94
C PHE A 366 5.69 7.79 -8.73
N ASN A 367 6.91 7.31 -8.90
CA ASN A 367 7.70 6.64 -7.86
C ASN A 367 9.11 7.22 -7.80
N ILE A 368 9.74 7.21 -6.63
CA ILE A 368 11.16 7.53 -6.47
C ILE A 368 11.96 6.32 -6.94
N SER A 369 12.85 6.54 -7.92
CA SER A 369 13.70 5.49 -8.50
C SER A 369 14.66 4.89 -7.48
N VAL A 370 15.02 3.62 -7.68
CA VAL A 370 16.00 2.91 -6.83
C VAL A 370 17.44 3.40 -7.01
N ARG A 371 17.70 4.17 -8.07
CA ARG A 371 19.02 4.74 -8.39
C ARG A 371 19.40 5.95 -7.55
N ASN A 372 18.48 6.41 -6.70
CA ASN A 372 18.72 7.53 -5.81
C ASN A 372 19.54 7.09 -4.59
N THR A 373 20.64 7.80 -4.36
CA THR A 373 21.38 7.75 -3.10
C THR A 373 21.01 8.98 -2.30
N VAL A 374 20.28 8.78 -1.21
CA VAL A 374 19.80 9.87 -0.35
C VAL A 374 20.76 10.02 0.82
N MET A 375 21.22 11.25 1.03
CA MET A 375 22.11 11.64 2.12
C MET A 375 21.30 12.51 3.08
N LEU A 376 21.32 12.15 4.36
CA LEU A 376 20.60 12.79 5.45
C LEU A 376 21.61 13.46 6.39
N PHE A 377 21.29 14.66 6.85
CA PHE A 377 22.16 15.46 7.71
C PHE A 377 21.45 15.92 8.98
N ASN A 378 22.25 16.24 10.00
CA ASN A 378 21.80 16.64 11.32
C ASN A 378 20.73 15.69 11.89
N CYS A 379 21.06 14.40 11.86
CA CYS A 379 20.23 13.32 12.36
C CYS A 379 20.34 13.19 13.88
N SER A 380 19.26 12.76 14.54
CA SER A 380 19.28 12.38 15.96
C SER A 380 19.76 10.93 16.14
N ASP A 381 20.41 10.62 17.27
CA ASP A 381 20.98 9.29 17.56
C ASP A 381 19.94 8.14 17.57
N ASN A 382 18.67 8.48 17.76
CA ASN A 382 17.56 7.51 17.71
C ASN A 382 17.38 6.84 16.33
N LEU A 383 18.01 7.37 15.27
CA LEU A 383 17.95 6.82 13.91
C LEU A 383 18.97 5.72 13.63
N LEU A 384 19.89 5.45 14.55
CA LEU A 384 20.92 4.38 14.43
C LEU A 384 20.32 2.96 14.40
N LEU A 385 19.03 2.81 14.70
CA LEU A 385 18.29 1.54 14.60
C LEU A 385 17.74 1.24 13.19
N SER A 386 17.83 2.20 12.28
CA SER A 386 17.40 2.03 10.88
C SER A 386 18.55 1.48 10.02
N PRO A 387 18.29 0.81 8.88
CA PRO A 387 19.33 0.32 7.97
C PRO A 387 20.01 1.46 7.19
N LEU A 388 20.46 2.50 7.90
CA LEU A 388 21.15 3.67 7.38
C LEU A 388 22.65 3.49 7.57
N ASN A 389 23.44 3.85 6.57
CA ASN A 389 24.89 3.83 6.69
C ASN A 389 25.40 5.20 7.13
N CYS A 390 25.69 5.32 8.43
CA CYS A 390 26.23 6.53 9.08
C CYS A 390 27.75 6.44 9.33
N SER A 391 28.46 5.53 8.64
CA SER A 391 29.90 5.36 8.81
C SER A 391 30.67 6.65 8.48
N SER A 392 31.87 6.80 9.04
CA SER A 392 32.82 7.87 8.67
C SER A 392 33.24 7.82 7.19
N THR A 393 33.05 6.68 6.52
CA THR A 393 33.33 6.46 5.09
C THR A 393 32.12 6.66 4.19
N SER A 394 31.01 7.18 4.72
CA SER A 394 29.77 7.40 3.96
C SER A 394 29.92 8.51 2.91
N TYR A 395 29.14 8.43 1.81
CA TYR A 395 29.10 9.47 0.78
C TYR A 395 28.74 10.85 1.33
N CYS A 396 27.95 10.88 2.39
CA CYS A 396 27.49 12.13 2.97
C CYS A 396 28.64 12.90 3.67
N ARG A 397 29.69 12.20 4.16
CA ARG A 397 30.91 12.85 4.66
C ARG A 397 31.73 13.50 3.56
N GLN A 398 31.76 12.91 2.37
CA GLN A 398 32.41 13.53 1.22
C GLN A 398 31.64 14.79 0.75
N TYR A 399 30.31 14.80 0.89
CA TYR A 399 29.51 15.99 0.62
C TYR A 399 29.76 17.15 1.61
N GLU A 400 30.12 16.88 2.86
CA GLU A 400 30.48 17.93 3.83
C GLU A 400 31.75 18.72 3.45
N GLU A 401 32.57 18.19 2.52
CA GLU A 401 33.81 18.84 2.06
C GLU A 401 33.58 19.92 0.99
N ILE A 402 32.39 19.97 0.39
CA ILE A 402 32.03 21.02 -0.58
C ILE A 402 31.32 22.20 0.09
N GLU A 403 31.36 23.38 -0.55
CA GLU A 403 30.77 24.61 0.01
C GLU A 403 29.29 24.44 0.41
N GLU A 404 28.50 23.73 -0.40
CA GLU A 404 27.07 23.51 -0.15
C GLU A 404 26.78 22.60 1.06
N GLY A 405 27.66 21.63 1.34
CA GLY A 405 27.53 20.71 2.47
C GLY A 405 28.25 21.17 3.74
N SER A 406 29.09 22.20 3.64
CA SER A 406 29.89 22.73 4.74
C SER A 406 29.05 23.18 5.96
N ALA A 407 27.82 23.63 5.72
CA ALA A 407 26.85 24.02 6.75
C ALA A 407 26.46 22.87 7.70
N CYS A 408 26.58 21.63 7.24
CA CYS A 408 26.21 20.42 7.98
C CYS A 408 27.41 19.71 8.62
N LYS A 409 28.62 20.27 8.47
CA LYS A 409 29.86 19.66 8.93
C LYS A 409 29.86 19.42 10.44
N GLY A 410 30.25 18.22 10.85
CA GLY A 410 30.32 17.84 12.26
C GLY A 410 29.00 17.39 12.88
N THR A 411 27.91 17.31 12.09
CA THR A 411 26.65 16.70 12.54
C THR A 411 26.63 15.19 12.26
N LEU A 412 25.65 14.48 12.83
CA LEU A 412 25.41 13.07 12.47
C LEU A 412 24.84 13.01 11.05
N CYS A 413 25.55 12.29 10.20
CA CYS A 413 25.30 12.21 8.77
C CYS A 413 25.16 10.74 8.37
N CYS A 414 24.14 10.43 7.58
CA CYS A 414 23.85 9.08 7.14
C CYS A 414 23.46 9.07 5.67
N HIS A 415 23.69 7.96 4.98
CA HIS A 415 23.12 7.77 3.65
C HIS A 415 22.43 6.41 3.54
N PHE A 416 21.51 6.32 2.60
CA PHE A 416 20.91 5.07 2.20
C PHE A 416 20.67 5.05 0.70
N LEU A 417 20.78 3.86 0.13
CA LEU A 417 20.33 3.61 -1.23
C LEU A 417 18.82 3.43 -1.17
N LYS A 418 18.11 4.04 -2.12
CA LYS A 418 16.66 3.85 -2.24
C LYS A 418 16.40 2.41 -2.70
N ASP A 419 16.40 1.46 -1.77
CA ASP A 419 16.10 0.06 -2.05
C ASP A 419 14.60 -0.24 -1.86
N ALA A 420 14.23 -1.51 -2.10
CA ALA A 420 12.87 -2.01 -1.98
C ALA A 420 12.32 -2.02 -0.53
N SER A 421 13.16 -1.78 0.49
CA SER A 421 12.76 -1.74 1.90
C SER A 421 12.26 -0.36 2.35
N MET A 422 12.56 0.69 1.58
CA MET A 422 12.16 2.07 1.86
C MET A 422 10.90 2.47 1.07
N THR A 423 10.05 3.33 1.62
CA THR A 423 8.83 3.82 0.96
C THR A 423 9.14 4.43 -0.42
N SER A 424 8.57 3.91 -1.51
CA SER A 424 8.84 4.39 -2.88
C SER A 424 8.34 5.82 -3.15
N HIS A 425 7.50 6.38 -2.28
CA HIS A 425 6.82 7.65 -2.51
C HIS A 425 7.33 8.80 -1.65
N MET A 426 8.33 8.63 -0.77
CA MET A 426 8.77 9.74 0.07
C MET A 426 10.21 9.68 0.59
N ILE A 427 10.76 10.87 0.83
CA ILE A 427 11.99 11.14 1.57
C ILE A 427 11.62 12.03 2.75
N ARG A 428 11.86 11.56 3.97
CA ARG A 428 11.38 12.20 5.21
C ARG A 428 12.47 13.03 5.85
N VAL A 429 12.15 14.27 6.20
CA VAL A 429 12.92 15.09 7.15
C VAL A 429 11.97 15.67 8.20
N ARG A 430 12.46 15.80 9.44
CA ARG A 430 11.70 16.38 10.56
C ARG A 430 12.63 16.73 11.71
N VAL A 431 12.22 17.69 12.52
CA VAL A 431 12.89 17.98 13.81
C VAL A 431 12.77 16.76 14.73
N GLY A 432 13.88 16.32 15.32
CA GLY A 432 13.97 15.05 16.08
C GLY A 432 14.20 13.79 15.23
N GLY A 433 14.30 13.94 13.91
CA GLY A 433 14.84 12.95 12.98
C GLY A 433 16.12 13.49 12.34
N CYS A 434 16.12 13.67 11.02
CA CYS A 434 17.12 14.44 10.28
C CYS A 434 16.47 15.72 9.74
N THR A 435 17.20 16.84 9.73
CA THR A 435 16.64 18.15 9.39
C THR A 435 16.99 18.63 7.99
N ALA A 436 17.91 17.97 7.31
CA ALA A 436 18.23 18.24 5.92
C ALA A 436 18.53 16.95 5.17
N TYR A 437 18.35 16.99 3.86
CA TYR A 437 18.76 15.90 2.97
C TYR A 437 19.20 16.44 1.62
N THR A 438 20.03 15.66 0.93
CA THR A 438 20.31 15.82 -0.50
C THR A 438 20.27 14.45 -1.18
N SER A 439 20.26 14.44 -2.50
CA SER A 439 20.21 13.20 -3.29
C SER A 439 21.09 13.29 -4.53
N VAL A 440 21.71 12.16 -4.84
CA VAL A 440 22.53 11.95 -6.04
C VAL A 440 21.98 10.75 -6.80
N VAL A 441 21.89 10.87 -8.12
CA VAL A 441 21.44 9.80 -9.01
C VAL A 441 22.65 9.02 -9.53
N ASP A 442 22.59 7.68 -9.47
CA ASP A 442 23.60 6.78 -10.03
C ASP A 442 25.03 7.04 -9.53
N ILE A 443 25.18 7.26 -8.22
CA ILE A 443 26.49 7.48 -7.61
C ILE A 443 27.39 6.25 -7.85
N LYS A 444 28.61 6.49 -8.33
CA LYS A 444 29.64 5.45 -8.44
C LYS A 444 30.66 5.66 -7.33
N PRO A 445 31.10 4.60 -6.63
CA PRO A 445 32.04 4.73 -5.51
C PRO A 445 33.37 5.41 -5.85
N ALA A 446 33.79 5.38 -7.12
CA ALA A 446 35.06 5.93 -7.58
C ALA A 446 34.99 7.38 -8.07
N ASP A 447 33.79 7.95 -8.20
CA ASP A 447 33.63 9.29 -8.78
C ASP A 447 33.81 10.38 -7.70
N PRO A 448 34.61 11.42 -7.94
CA PRO A 448 34.78 12.54 -7.01
C PRO A 448 33.49 13.38 -6.92
N VAL A 449 33.28 14.04 -5.78
CA VAL A 449 32.07 14.81 -5.43
C VAL A 449 31.68 15.84 -6.49
N GLY A 450 32.66 16.49 -7.14
CA GLY A 450 32.42 17.47 -8.20
C GLY A 450 31.85 16.90 -9.51
N LYS A 451 31.85 15.57 -9.67
CA LYS A 451 31.27 14.87 -10.84
C LYS A 451 29.92 14.22 -10.54
N TRP A 452 29.39 14.38 -9.33
CA TRP A 452 28.12 13.75 -8.95
C TRP A 452 26.92 14.42 -9.63
N ASN A 453 25.95 13.58 -10.01
CA ASN A 453 24.70 14.04 -10.61
C ASN A 453 23.68 14.34 -9.50
N TYR A 454 23.69 15.57 -8.98
CA TYR A 454 22.74 16.01 -7.95
C TYR A 454 21.32 16.07 -8.51
N GLY A 455 20.43 15.30 -7.90
CA GLY A 455 19.10 15.06 -8.43
C GLY A 455 18.33 14.00 -7.65
N ILE A 456 17.01 14.07 -7.75
CA ILE A 456 16.10 13.01 -7.34
C ILE A 456 15.46 12.46 -8.61
N GLU A 457 15.81 11.25 -9.01
CA GLU A 457 15.22 10.55 -10.14
C GLU A 457 13.85 10.01 -9.76
N LEU A 458 12.81 10.49 -10.42
CA LEU A 458 11.45 9.96 -10.36
C LEU A 458 11.21 9.09 -11.60
N GLN A 459 10.57 7.94 -11.41
CA GLN A 459 10.11 7.05 -12.46
C GLN A 459 8.60 7.11 -12.52
N TRP A 460 8.03 7.30 -13.71
CA TRP A 460 6.60 7.19 -13.91
C TRP A 460 6.22 5.88 -14.58
N MET A 461 4.99 5.41 -14.31
CA MET A 461 4.45 4.23 -14.98
C MET A 461 4.02 4.58 -16.41
N PRO A 462 4.14 3.67 -17.38
CA PRO A 462 3.63 3.93 -18.72
C PRO A 462 2.10 4.10 -18.70
N PRO A 463 1.53 4.96 -19.55
CA PRO A 463 0.09 5.10 -19.70
C PRO A 463 -0.47 3.79 -20.29
N PHE A 464 -1.53 3.25 -19.68
CA PHE A 464 -2.22 2.04 -20.15
C PHE A 464 -3.25 2.36 -21.24
#